data_AF-A0A348DG59-F1
#
_entry.id   AF-A0A348DG59-F1
#
_cell.length_a   1.000
_cell.length_b   1.000
_cell.length_c   1.000
_cell.angle_alpha   90.00
_cell.angle_beta   90.00
_cell.angle_gamma   90.00
#
_symmetry.space_group_name_H-M   'P 1'
#
loop_
_entity.id
_entity.type
_entity.pdbx_description
1 polymer ?
#
loop_
_entity_poly.entity_id
_entity_poly.type
_entity_poly.pdbx_seq_one_letter_code
_entity_poly.pdbx_strand_id
1 'polypeptide(L)'
;MSFEYVNFHYGVNACVGRRVVAYGEPGTIVKDFGHYIGVVLDSAPHSSPGRYHPIDGIVYGDVVDYEPPKMNARKYEAKRNYQEFQDADCGYDFHEWLGINKPRVDYDHHGNCRMYRIGNYRDVSIYGEWCPTKKAAKASYKAALRASKGARS
;
A
#
# COMPACT_ATOMS: atom_id res chain seq x y z
N MET A 1 27.87 -1.16 -6.17
CA MET A 1 28.08 -0.43 -7.43
C MET A 1 26.74 -0.38 -8.15
N SER A 2 26.08 0.77 -8.21
CA SER A 2 24.80 0.90 -8.89
C SER A 2 25.03 1.37 -10.32
N PHE A 3 24.50 0.63 -11.29
CA PHE A 3 24.50 0.91 -12.74
C PHE A 3 25.82 0.73 -13.51
N GLU A 4 26.93 0.32 -12.87
CA GLU A 4 28.20 0.10 -13.59
C GLU A 4 28.08 -0.94 -14.71
N TYR A 5 27.40 -2.06 -14.46
CA TYR A 5 27.17 -3.09 -15.47
C TYR A 5 26.38 -2.54 -16.65
N VAL A 6 25.27 -1.84 -16.38
CA VAL A 6 24.40 -1.24 -17.40
C VAL A 6 25.20 -0.26 -18.26
N ASN A 7 25.95 0.63 -17.61
CA ASN A 7 26.70 1.69 -18.28
C ASN A 7 27.83 1.10 -19.14
N PHE A 8 28.54 0.10 -18.64
CA PHE A 8 29.62 -0.56 -19.38
C PHE A 8 29.08 -1.43 -20.53
N HIS A 9 28.07 -2.25 -20.28
CA HIS A 9 27.56 -3.21 -21.26
C HIS A 9 26.77 -2.55 -22.39
N TYR A 10 25.93 -1.56 -22.06
CA TYR A 10 25.05 -0.90 -23.04
C TYR A 10 25.57 0.47 -23.49
N GLY A 11 26.67 0.97 -22.94
CA GLY A 11 27.23 2.29 -23.30
C GLY A 11 26.32 3.46 -22.93
N VAL A 12 25.42 3.28 -21.98
CA VAL A 12 24.48 4.32 -21.52
C VAL A 12 25.02 5.07 -20.32
N ASN A 13 24.39 6.20 -20.01
CA ASN A 13 24.66 6.94 -18.79
C ASN A 13 23.44 6.78 -17.87
N ALA A 14 23.31 5.65 -17.17
CA ALA A 14 22.26 5.42 -16.18
C ALA A 14 22.79 5.76 -14.77
N CYS A 15 22.03 6.55 -14.03
CA CYS A 15 22.28 6.83 -12.61
C CYS A 15 20.97 7.15 -11.89
N VAL A 16 20.94 7.00 -10.56
CA VAL A 16 19.80 7.44 -9.75
C VAL A 16 19.57 8.93 -9.97
N GLY A 17 18.30 9.34 -10.11
CA GLY A 17 17.92 10.73 -10.33
C GLY A 17 17.97 11.17 -11.78
N ARG A 18 18.46 10.36 -12.72
CA ARG A 18 18.39 10.73 -14.14
C ARG A 18 16.97 10.65 -14.69
N ARG A 19 16.54 11.74 -15.31
CA ARG A 19 15.29 11.83 -16.06
C ARG A 19 15.38 11.02 -17.33
N VAL A 20 14.30 10.33 -17.65
CA VAL A 20 14.15 9.56 -18.88
C VAL A 20 12.76 9.74 -19.45
N VAL A 21 12.62 9.58 -20.77
CA VAL A 21 11.34 9.31 -21.42
C VAL A 21 11.34 7.85 -21.81
N ALA A 22 10.53 7.03 -21.13
CA ALA A 22 10.38 5.61 -21.35
C ALA A 22 9.11 5.35 -22.16
N TYR A 23 9.25 4.87 -23.39
CA TYR A 23 8.13 4.57 -24.30
C TYR A 23 7.15 5.75 -24.49
N GLY A 24 7.68 6.98 -24.49
CA GLY A 24 6.87 8.20 -24.60
C GLY A 24 6.37 8.76 -23.26
N GLU A 25 6.58 8.06 -22.15
CA GLU A 25 6.19 8.51 -20.82
C GLU A 25 7.40 9.02 -20.01
N PRO A 26 7.33 10.24 -19.43
CA PRO A 26 8.41 10.78 -18.62
C PRO A 26 8.52 10.07 -17.26
N GLY A 27 9.76 9.89 -16.79
CA GLY A 27 10.05 9.27 -15.51
C GLY A 27 11.48 9.51 -15.02
N THR A 28 11.81 8.95 -13.87
CA THR A 28 13.13 9.07 -13.22
C THR A 28 13.70 7.68 -12.94
N ILE A 29 14.99 7.49 -13.21
CA ILE A 29 15.72 6.29 -12.81
C ILE A 29 15.96 6.32 -11.29
N VAL A 30 15.55 5.26 -10.60
CA VAL A 30 15.61 5.20 -9.13
C VAL A 30 16.30 3.94 -8.60
N LYS A 31 16.45 2.90 -9.43
CA LYS A 31 17.00 1.61 -9.00
C LYS A 31 17.69 0.87 -10.15
N ASP A 32 18.73 0.12 -9.81
CA ASP A 32 19.42 -0.80 -10.73
C ASP A 32 18.80 -2.21 -10.65
N PHE A 33 18.56 -2.83 -11.81
CA PHE A 33 18.07 -4.20 -11.95
C PHE A 33 18.99 -5.06 -12.84
N GLY A 34 20.28 -4.74 -12.95
CA GLY A 34 21.25 -5.53 -13.69
C GLY A 34 21.16 -5.24 -15.20
N HIS A 35 20.46 -6.08 -15.97
CA HIS A 35 20.23 -5.80 -17.40
C HIS A 35 19.16 -4.72 -17.67
N TYR A 36 18.50 -4.23 -16.61
CA TYR A 36 17.38 -3.31 -16.71
C TYR A 36 17.59 -2.11 -15.79
N ILE A 37 17.04 -0.96 -16.17
CA ILE A 37 16.93 0.22 -15.32
C ILE A 37 15.55 0.29 -14.68
N GLY A 38 15.51 0.66 -13.40
CA GLY A 38 14.29 0.85 -12.63
C GLY A 38 13.80 2.28 -12.74
N VAL A 39 12.75 2.52 -13.52
CA VAL A 39 12.18 3.85 -13.75
C VAL A 39 10.86 3.99 -13.01
N VAL A 40 10.68 5.11 -12.30
CA VAL A 40 9.38 5.54 -11.77
C VAL A 40 8.82 6.58 -12.72
N LEU A 41 7.64 6.32 -13.27
CA LEU A 41 6.95 7.23 -14.17
C LEU A 41 6.29 8.36 -13.38
N ASP A 42 6.24 9.55 -13.98
CA ASP A 42 5.62 10.74 -13.35
C ASP A 42 4.11 10.58 -13.18
N SER A 43 3.48 9.77 -14.03
CA SER A 43 2.07 9.40 -13.94
C SER A 43 1.76 8.59 -12.67
N ALA A 44 2.75 7.89 -12.11
CA ALA A 44 2.61 7.03 -10.94
C ALA A 44 3.82 7.13 -9.98
N PRO A 45 4.03 8.29 -9.33
CA PRO A 45 5.24 8.56 -8.53
C PRO A 45 5.38 7.70 -7.26
N HIS A 46 4.32 6.98 -6.89
CA HIS A 46 4.30 6.08 -5.73
C HIS A 46 4.28 4.60 -6.13
N SER A 47 4.31 4.28 -7.42
CA SER A 47 4.40 2.89 -7.87
C SER A 47 5.79 2.33 -7.59
N SER A 48 5.89 1.01 -7.53
CA SER A 48 7.20 0.36 -7.58
C SER A 48 7.89 0.70 -8.91
N PRO A 49 9.22 0.81 -8.94
CA PRO A 49 9.95 1.12 -10.18
C PRO A 49 9.71 0.03 -11.21
N GLY A 50 9.27 0.41 -12.42
CA GLY A 50 9.14 -0.49 -13.55
C GLY A 50 10.51 -0.87 -14.11
N ARG A 51 10.64 -2.09 -14.64
CA ARG A 51 11.88 -2.55 -15.30
C ARG A 51 11.84 -2.16 -16.77
N TYR A 52 12.80 -1.35 -17.20
CA TYR A 52 12.94 -0.94 -18.59
C TYR A 52 14.31 -1.33 -19.13
N HIS A 53 14.36 -1.74 -20.39
CA HIS A 53 15.62 -2.08 -21.02
C HIS A 53 16.40 -0.77 -21.32
N PRO A 54 17.71 -0.69 -21.04
CA PRO A 54 18.45 0.58 -21.07
C PRO A 54 18.48 1.28 -22.42
N ILE A 55 18.39 0.54 -23.53
CA ILE A 55 18.49 1.07 -24.90
C ILE A 55 17.18 1.01 -25.69
N ASP A 56 16.15 0.36 -25.15
CA ASP A 56 14.89 0.13 -25.90
C ASP A 56 13.80 1.09 -25.42
N GLY A 57 13.47 2.06 -26.28
CA GLY A 57 12.44 3.06 -26.00
C GLY A 57 12.80 4.03 -24.87
N ILE A 58 14.09 4.19 -24.53
CA ILE A 58 14.56 5.10 -23.48
C ILE A 58 15.31 6.28 -24.07
N VAL A 59 14.86 7.49 -23.73
CA VAL A 59 15.60 8.73 -23.99
C VAL A 59 16.11 9.28 -22.68
N TYR A 60 17.44 9.40 -22.54
CA TYR A 60 18.08 9.93 -21.34
C TYR A 60 18.14 11.46 -21.37
N GLY A 61 17.79 12.08 -20.24
CA GLY A 61 17.86 13.52 -20.03
C GLY A 61 18.72 13.91 -18.83
N ASP A 62 18.34 15.01 -18.20
CA ASP A 62 19.10 15.62 -17.11
C ASP A 62 19.05 14.82 -15.81
N VAL A 63 20.03 15.05 -14.95
CA VAL A 63 20.06 14.50 -13.60
C VAL A 63 19.34 15.47 -12.67
N VAL A 64 18.34 14.97 -11.96
CA VAL A 64 17.62 15.71 -10.91
C VAL A 64 17.91 15.08 -9.56
N ASP A 65 17.87 15.90 -8.51
CA ASP A 65 17.91 15.42 -7.14
C ASP A 65 16.64 14.61 -6.86
N TYR A 66 16.78 13.28 -6.85
CA TYR A 66 15.68 12.38 -6.55
C TYR A 66 15.60 12.10 -5.05
N GLU A 67 14.56 12.63 -4.42
CA GLU A 67 14.14 12.17 -3.10
C GLU A 67 13.11 11.05 -3.24
N PRO A 68 13.41 9.82 -2.78
CA PRO A 68 12.40 8.78 -2.70
C PRO A 68 11.19 9.25 -1.89
N PRO A 69 9.96 8.83 -2.24
CA PRO A 69 8.78 9.17 -1.45
C PRO A 69 9.02 8.80 0.02
N LYS A 70 8.84 9.77 0.91
CA LYS A 70 8.99 9.57 2.36
C LYS A 70 7.95 8.55 2.84
N MET A 71 8.32 7.28 2.84
CA MET A 71 7.57 6.21 3.48
C MET A 71 7.93 6.20 4.96
N ASN A 72 6.94 6.33 5.83
CA ASN A 72 7.15 6.11 7.26
C ASN A 72 7.18 4.60 7.55
N ALA A 73 7.71 4.23 8.73
CA ALA A 73 7.80 2.83 9.15
C ALA A 73 6.47 2.07 9.00
N ARG A 74 5.36 2.73 9.35
CA ARG A 74 4.01 2.17 9.20
C ARG A 74 3.64 1.82 7.75
N LYS A 75 4.02 2.65 6.77
CA LYS A 75 3.80 2.36 5.34
C LYS A 75 4.67 1.19 4.88
N TYR A 76 5.90 1.09 5.37
CA TYR A 76 6.77 -0.06 5.07
C TYR A 76 6.21 -1.37 5.62
N GLU A 77 5.76 -1.38 6.88
CA GLU A 77 5.10 -2.55 7.47
C GLU A 77 3.84 -2.94 6.71
N ALA A 78 2.99 -1.98 6.37
CA ALA A 78 1.78 -2.25 5.60
C ALA A 78 2.09 -2.86 4.23
N LYS A 79 3.13 -2.36 3.53
CA LYS A 79 3.59 -2.91 2.25
C LYS A 79 4.10 -4.33 2.41
N ARG A 80 4.96 -4.59 3.41
CA ARG A 80 5.50 -5.93 3.68
C ARG A 80 4.38 -6.92 4.00
N ASN A 81 3.46 -6.57 4.90
CA ASN A 81 2.35 -7.44 5.28
C ASN A 81 1.47 -7.80 4.07
N TYR A 82 1.26 -6.86 3.14
CA TYR A 82 0.50 -7.13 1.93
C TYR A 82 1.25 -8.04 0.95
N GLN A 83 2.57 -7.86 0.80
CA GLN A 83 3.39 -8.74 -0.03
C GLN A 83 3.42 -10.17 0.53
N GLU A 84 3.66 -10.32 1.82
CA GLU A 84 3.65 -11.64 2.47
C GLU A 84 2.29 -12.33 2.34
N PHE A 85 1.18 -11.58 2.44
CA PHE A 85 -0.16 -12.11 2.19
C PHE A 85 -0.33 -12.66 0.77
N GLN A 86 0.18 -11.94 -0.25
CA GLN A 86 0.12 -12.37 -1.65
C GLN A 86 0.99 -13.60 -1.90
N ASP A 87 2.17 -13.67 -1.27
CA ASP A 87 3.10 -14.79 -1.43
C ASP A 87 2.64 -16.06 -0.69
N ALA A 88 1.81 -15.93 0.35
CA ALA A 88 1.41 -17.04 1.22
C ALA A 88 0.36 -17.99 0.61
N ASP A 89 -0.38 -17.58 -0.43
CA ASP A 89 -1.43 -18.37 -1.11
C ASP A 89 -2.32 -19.23 -0.17
N CYS A 90 -2.70 -18.64 0.97
CA CYS A 90 -3.21 -19.40 2.12
C CYS A 90 -4.75 -19.36 2.26
N GLY A 91 -5.46 -18.82 1.27
CA GLY A 91 -6.93 -18.76 1.23
C GLY A 91 -7.60 -17.82 2.26
N TYR A 92 -6.82 -17.11 3.08
CA TYR A 92 -7.32 -16.12 4.03
C TYR A 92 -7.76 -14.83 3.32
N ASP A 93 -8.67 -14.07 3.94
CA ASP A 93 -8.86 -12.67 3.58
C ASP A 93 -7.75 -11.81 4.21
N PHE A 94 -7.34 -10.72 3.54
CA PHE A 94 -6.26 -9.84 4.04
C PHE A 94 -6.49 -9.28 5.45
N HIS A 95 -7.75 -9.07 5.85
CA HIS A 95 -8.06 -8.60 7.20
C HIS A 95 -7.84 -9.68 8.28
N GLU A 96 -8.03 -10.96 7.93
CA GLU A 96 -7.75 -12.10 8.82
C GLU A 96 -6.24 -12.29 8.95
N TRP A 97 -5.48 -12.14 7.85
CA TRP A 97 -4.01 -12.09 7.85
C TRP A 97 -3.47 -11.02 8.80
N LEU A 98 -4.08 -9.83 8.80
CA LEU A 98 -3.71 -8.75 9.70
C LEU A 98 -4.20 -8.94 11.14
N GLY A 99 -4.94 -10.01 11.44
CA GLY A 99 -5.56 -10.24 12.75
C GLY A 99 -6.63 -9.20 13.10
N ILE A 100 -7.19 -8.50 12.11
CA ILE A 100 -8.16 -7.44 12.32
C ILE A 100 -9.56 -8.06 12.43
N ASN A 101 -10.13 -7.99 13.64
CA ASN A 101 -11.53 -8.37 13.86
C ASN A 101 -12.48 -7.35 13.20
N LYS A 102 -12.99 -7.70 12.02
CA LYS A 102 -13.85 -6.86 11.17
C LYS A 102 -15.27 -6.79 11.74
N PRO A 103 -15.88 -5.59 11.83
CA PRO A 103 -17.26 -5.47 12.26
C PRO A 103 -18.23 -6.04 11.22
N ARG A 104 -19.25 -6.75 11.71
CA ARG A 104 -20.40 -7.24 10.96
C ARG A 104 -21.53 -6.20 11.01
N VAL A 105 -22.49 -6.35 10.09
CA VAL A 105 -23.69 -5.52 10.02
C VAL A 105 -24.90 -6.43 10.19
N ASP A 106 -25.75 -6.15 11.18
CA ASP A 106 -27.07 -6.75 11.31
C ASP A 106 -28.15 -5.78 10.82
N TYR A 107 -29.31 -6.31 10.45
CA TYR A 107 -30.52 -5.57 10.11
C TYR A 107 -31.69 -6.04 10.97
N ASP A 108 -32.52 -5.12 11.45
CA ASP A 108 -33.75 -5.44 12.17
C ASP A 108 -34.95 -5.53 11.20
N HIS A 109 -36.11 -5.89 11.73
CA HIS A 109 -37.36 -5.96 10.95
C HIS A 109 -37.85 -4.59 10.45
N HIS A 110 -37.36 -3.49 11.02
CA HIS A 110 -37.71 -2.12 10.64
C HIS A 110 -36.74 -1.53 9.59
N GLY A 111 -35.77 -2.32 9.12
CA GLY A 111 -34.76 -1.88 8.16
C GLY A 111 -33.63 -1.04 8.78
N ASN A 112 -33.60 -0.88 10.10
CA ASN A 112 -32.45 -0.30 10.78
C ASN A 112 -31.28 -1.29 10.74
N CYS A 113 -30.08 -0.76 10.88
CA CYS A 113 -28.87 -1.55 10.89
C CYS A 113 -28.00 -1.22 12.10
N ARG A 114 -27.24 -2.21 12.54
CA ARG A 114 -26.29 -2.10 13.66
C ARG A 114 -24.96 -2.71 13.25
N MET A 115 -23.86 -2.02 13.58
CA MET A 115 -22.51 -2.58 13.44
C MET A 115 -22.04 -3.17 14.76
N TYR A 116 -21.42 -4.33 14.71
CA TYR A 116 -20.90 -5.01 15.89
C TYR A 116 -19.68 -5.85 15.55
N ARG A 117 -18.89 -6.18 16.56
CA ARG A 117 -17.88 -7.25 16.46
C ARG A 117 -18.05 -8.20 17.64
N ILE A 118 -17.94 -9.49 17.37
CA ILE A 118 -17.94 -10.51 18.40
C ILE A 118 -16.53 -10.57 18.97
N GLY A 119 -16.43 -10.44 20.29
CA GLY A 119 -15.18 -10.61 21.00
C GLY A 119 -14.75 -12.07 21.01
N ASN A 120 -13.46 -12.33 21.11
CA ASN A 120 -12.95 -13.67 21.39
C ASN A 120 -12.75 -13.83 22.91
N TYR A 121 -12.12 -14.91 23.37
CA TYR A 121 -11.90 -15.11 24.81
C TYR A 121 -11.09 -13.99 25.51
N ARG A 122 -10.35 -13.16 24.75
CA ARG A 122 -9.56 -12.02 25.27
C ARG A 122 -10.30 -10.69 25.13
N ASP A 123 -11.36 -10.64 24.33
CA ASP A 123 -12.02 -9.40 23.95
C ASP A 123 -13.51 -9.41 24.24
N VAL A 124 -14.06 -8.26 24.65
CA VAL A 124 -15.50 -8.11 24.85
C VAL A 124 -16.17 -7.87 23.50
N SER A 125 -17.34 -8.47 23.31
CA SER A 125 -18.21 -8.15 22.16
C SER A 125 -18.64 -6.68 22.23
N ILE A 126 -18.52 -5.98 21.11
CA ILE A 126 -18.85 -4.56 21.02
C ILE A 126 -19.97 -4.39 20.01
N TYR A 127 -21.06 -3.80 20.49
CA TYR A 127 -22.24 -3.48 19.69
C TYR A 127 -22.36 -1.97 19.60
N GLY A 128 -22.64 -1.45 18.39
CA GLY A 128 -23.20 -0.11 18.24
C GLY A 128 -24.70 -0.12 18.51
N GLU A 129 -25.33 1.02 18.35
CA GLU A 129 -26.78 1.17 18.39
C GLU A 129 -27.43 0.77 17.06
N TRP A 130 -28.70 0.37 17.13
CA TRP A 130 -29.56 0.25 15.95
C TRP A 130 -29.82 1.64 15.38
N CYS A 131 -29.55 1.80 14.09
CA CYS A 131 -29.64 3.09 13.42
C CYS A 131 -30.30 2.96 12.04
N PRO A 132 -31.05 3.98 11.57
CA PRO A 132 -31.72 3.95 10.26
C PRO A 132 -30.77 3.83 9.08
N THR A 133 -29.49 4.21 9.23
CA THR A 133 -28.51 4.18 8.14
C THR A 133 -27.19 3.54 8.56
N LYS A 134 -26.51 2.91 7.59
CA LYS A 134 -25.18 2.31 7.80
C LYS A 134 -24.15 3.33 8.27
N LYS A 135 -24.26 4.58 7.84
CA LYS A 135 -23.37 5.66 8.25
C LYS A 135 -23.55 5.98 9.75
N ALA A 136 -24.79 6.08 10.22
CA ALA A 136 -25.10 6.29 11.63
C ALA A 136 -24.71 5.07 12.48
N ALA A 137 -25.01 3.85 12.03
CA ALA A 137 -24.60 2.61 12.69
C ALA A 137 -23.07 2.52 12.85
N LYS A 138 -22.32 2.89 11.80
CA LYS A 138 -20.84 2.94 11.83
C LYS A 138 -20.31 3.98 12.81
N ALA A 139 -20.97 5.14 12.91
CA ALA A 139 -20.60 6.18 13.87
C ALA A 139 -20.82 5.71 15.31
N SER A 140 -22.00 5.13 15.58
CA SER A 140 -22.34 4.56 16.89
C SER A 140 -21.37 3.44 17.29
N TYR A 141 -21.10 2.49 16.40
CA TYR A 141 -20.10 1.44 16.64
C TYR A 141 -18.70 1.99 16.94
N LYS A 142 -18.24 3.02 16.22
CA LYS A 142 -16.94 3.65 16.49
C LYS A 142 -16.91 4.32 17.86
N ALA A 143 -18.01 4.90 18.32
CA ALA A 143 -18.11 5.47 19.66
C ALA A 143 -18.02 4.37 20.74
N ALA A 144 -18.79 3.29 20.60
CA ALA A 144 -18.72 2.13 21.49
C ALA A 144 -17.31 1.51 21.53
N LEU A 145 -16.66 1.40 20.37
CA LEU A 145 -15.29 0.89 20.26
C LEU A 145 -14.27 1.77 20.99
N ARG A 146 -14.41 3.10 20.89
CA ARG A 146 -13.53 4.05 21.60
C ARG A 146 -13.76 3.98 23.12
N ALA A 147 -15.01 3.92 23.56
CA ALA A 147 -15.36 3.77 24.97
C ALA A 147 -14.77 2.48 25.56
N SER A 148 -14.91 1.35 24.86
CA SER A 148 -14.32 0.07 25.28
C SER A 148 -12.78 0.10 25.36
N LYS A 149 -12.11 0.86 24.49
CA LYS A 149 -10.65 1.04 24.56
C LYS A 149 -10.21 1.97 25.69
N GLY A 150 -10.98 3.03 25.96
CA GLY A 150 -10.72 3.96 27.06
C GLY A 150 -10.99 3.34 28.45
N ALA A 151 -11.86 2.34 28.56
CA ALA A 151 -12.08 1.60 29.80
C ALA A 151 -10.96 0.60 30.15
N ARG A 152 -9.96 0.42 29.27
CA ARG A 152 -8.81 -0.49 29.45
C ARG A 152 -7.50 0.24 29.82
N SER A 153 -7.54 1.55 30.07
CA SER A 153 -6.38 2.36 30.50
C SER A 153 -6.33 2.53 32.01
#